data_AF-A0A1W9YRK6-F1
#
_entry.id   AF-A0A1W9YRK6-F1
#
_cell.length_a   1.000
_cell.length_b   1.000
_cell.length_c   1.000
_cell.angle_alpha   90.00
_cell.angle_beta   90.00
_cell.angle_gamma   90.00
#
_symmetry.space_group_name_H-M   'P 1'
#
loop_
_entity.id
_entity.type
_entity.pdbx_description
1 polymer ?
#
loop_
_entity_poly.entity_id
_entity_poly.type
_entity_poly.pdbx_seq_one_letter_code
_entity_poly.pdbx_strand_id
1 'polypeptide(L)'
;SGKQGYAVARVAAQRGADVTLIAGHTAGLVDPAGVEVVHVSSAQQLADAVSKHAPTADVLVMAAAVADFRPAQVATAKIKKGVEGPPTIELLRNDDVLAGVVRA
;
A
#
# COMPACT_ATOMS: atom_id res chain seq x y z
N SER A 1 5.92 7.90 -5.44
CA SER A 1 5.21 9.17 -5.20
C SER A 1 3.69 9.01 -5.20
N GLY A 2 3.09 8.05 -5.94
CA GLY A 2 1.63 7.78 -5.88
C GLY A 2 0.75 8.72 -6.71
N LYS A 3 1.33 9.75 -7.35
CA LYS A 3 0.59 10.78 -8.10
C LYS A 3 -0.33 10.22 -9.19
N GLN A 4 0.11 9.19 -9.91
CA GLN A 4 -0.68 8.57 -10.96
C GLN A 4 -1.90 7.83 -10.40
N GLY A 5 -1.74 7.04 -9.34
CA GLY A 5 -2.87 6.38 -8.66
C GLY A 5 -3.88 7.40 -8.11
N TYR A 6 -3.40 8.48 -7.48
CA TYR A 6 -4.24 9.59 -7.02
C TYR A 6 -4.99 10.28 -8.18
N ALA A 7 -4.35 10.44 -9.34
CA ALA A 7 -5.00 11.03 -10.51
C ALA A 7 -6.11 10.13 -11.06
N VAL A 8 -5.89 8.81 -11.10
CA VAL A 8 -6.92 7.83 -11.50
C VAL A 8 -8.10 7.88 -10.54
N ALA A 9 -7.86 7.82 -9.22
CA ALA A 9 -8.91 7.88 -8.21
C ALA A 9 -9.72 9.18 -8.31
N ARG A 10 -9.04 10.32 -8.48
CA ARG A 10 -9.69 11.62 -8.66
C ARG A 10 -10.58 11.66 -9.91
N VAL A 11 -10.08 11.16 -11.06
CA VAL A 11 -10.87 11.17 -12.30
C VAL A 11 -12.06 10.23 -12.23
N ALA A 12 -11.92 9.08 -11.57
CA ALA A 12 -13.03 8.16 -11.34
C ALA A 12 -14.15 8.82 -10.51
N ALA A 13 -13.79 9.44 -9.37
CA ALA A 13 -14.75 10.17 -8.53
C ALA A 13 -15.41 11.35 -9.28
N GLN A 14 -14.63 12.11 -10.05
CA GLN A 14 -15.14 13.19 -10.90
C GLN A 14 -16.14 12.71 -11.97
N ARG A 15 -16.08 11.42 -12.35
CA ARG A 15 -17.01 10.79 -13.29
C ARG A 15 -18.18 10.09 -12.59
N GLY A 16 -18.32 10.24 -11.28
CA GLY A 16 -19.46 9.74 -10.50
C GLY A 16 -19.27 8.35 -9.90
N ALA A 17 -18.06 7.78 -9.93
CA ALA A 17 -17.79 6.54 -9.20
C ALA A 17 -17.74 6.80 -7.68
N ASP A 18 -18.18 5.84 -6.89
CA ASP A 18 -17.85 5.75 -5.47
C ASP A 18 -16.45 5.14 -5.33
N VAL A 19 -15.53 5.85 -4.70
CA VAL A 19 -14.10 5.51 -4.74
C VAL A 19 -13.53 5.43 -3.34
N THR A 20 -13.00 4.27 -3.01
CA THR A 20 -12.04 4.08 -1.92
C THR A 20 -10.62 4.03 -2.49
N LEU A 21 -9.73 4.89 -1.99
CA LEU A 21 -8.32 4.94 -2.33
C LEU A 21 -7.47 4.42 -1.15
N ILE A 22 -6.85 3.26 -1.33
CA ILE A 22 -5.86 2.72 -0.39
C ILE A 22 -4.49 3.35 -0.70
N ALA A 23 -4.06 4.29 0.15
CA ALA A 23 -2.88 5.11 -0.05
C ALA A 23 -1.69 4.64 0.80
N GLY A 24 -0.60 4.26 0.13
CA GLY A 24 0.69 3.96 0.77
C GLY A 24 1.49 5.21 1.15
N HIS A 25 2.79 5.20 0.88
CA HIS A 25 3.65 6.36 1.14
C HIS A 25 3.47 7.48 0.09
N THR A 26 2.52 8.37 0.35
CA THR A 26 2.11 9.48 -0.53
C THR A 26 2.22 10.85 0.15
N ALA A 27 3.21 11.01 1.02
CA ALA A 27 3.47 12.25 1.74
C ALA A 27 3.48 13.47 0.80
N GLY A 28 2.67 14.49 1.15
CA GLY A 28 2.53 15.73 0.39
C GLY A 28 1.50 15.71 -0.73
N LEU A 29 0.76 14.61 -0.93
CA LEU A 29 -0.44 14.63 -1.77
C LEU A 29 -1.67 14.95 -0.92
N VAL A 30 -2.53 15.81 -1.46
CA VAL A 30 -3.84 16.11 -0.87
C VAL A 30 -4.81 15.02 -1.28
N ASP A 31 -5.63 14.58 -0.34
CA ASP A 31 -6.66 13.59 -0.58
C ASP A 31 -7.67 14.12 -1.62
N PRO A 32 -8.02 13.32 -2.65
CA PRO A 32 -8.97 13.77 -3.66
C PRO A 32 -10.34 14.02 -3.03
N ALA A 33 -10.99 15.12 -3.41
CA ALA A 33 -12.35 15.40 -2.97
C ALA A 33 -13.32 14.29 -3.43
N GLY A 34 -14.24 13.89 -2.53
CA GLY A 34 -15.23 12.85 -2.82
C GLY A 34 -14.67 11.43 -2.89
N VAL A 35 -13.47 11.19 -2.34
CA VAL A 35 -12.83 9.86 -2.26
C VAL A 35 -12.64 9.50 -0.79
N GLU A 36 -13.02 8.28 -0.40
CA GLU A 36 -12.66 7.72 0.90
C GLU A 36 -11.18 7.29 0.85
N VAL A 37 -10.33 7.83 1.73
CA VAL A 37 -8.90 7.50 1.72
C VAL A 37 -8.53 6.63 2.93
N VAL A 38 -7.90 5.48 2.64
CA VAL A 38 -7.40 4.54 3.64
C VAL A 38 -5.88 4.54 3.61
N HIS A 39 -5.24 5.03 4.67
CA HIS A 39 -3.78 5.09 4.73
C HIS A 39 -3.17 3.78 5.25
N VAL A 40 -2.14 3.31 4.55
CA VAL A 40 -1.38 2.11 4.92
C VAL A 40 0.12 2.38 4.81
N SER A 41 0.92 1.64 5.58
CA SER A 41 2.37 1.85 5.65
C SER A 41 3.19 0.64 5.21
N SER A 42 2.61 -0.56 5.20
CA SER A 42 3.28 -1.81 4.80
C SER A 42 2.50 -2.57 3.74
N ALA A 43 3.18 -3.49 3.05
CA ALA A 43 2.54 -4.40 2.11
C ALA A 43 1.45 -5.26 2.78
N GLN A 44 1.68 -5.69 4.03
CA GLN A 44 0.69 -6.45 4.79
C GLN A 44 -0.57 -5.61 5.07
N GLN A 45 -0.41 -4.38 5.55
CA GLN A 45 -1.54 -3.48 5.79
C GLN A 45 -2.31 -3.17 4.50
N LEU A 46 -1.59 -3.05 3.37
CA LEU A 46 -2.21 -2.90 2.06
C LEU A 46 -3.02 -4.14 1.68
N ALA A 47 -2.46 -5.34 1.89
CA ALA A 47 -3.16 -6.60 1.64
C ALA A 47 -4.45 -6.72 2.47
N ASP A 48 -4.36 -6.39 3.76
CA ASP A 48 -5.51 -6.44 4.68
C ASP A 48 -6.60 -5.43 4.27
N ALA A 49 -6.20 -4.20 3.90
CA ALA A 49 -7.13 -3.18 3.42
C ALA A 49 -7.78 -3.59 2.08
N VAL A 50 -7.01 -4.14 1.15
CA VAL A 50 -7.57 -4.63 -0.12
C VAL A 50 -8.55 -5.79 0.15
N SER A 51 -8.20 -6.75 1.00
CA SER A 51 -9.08 -7.88 1.36
C SER A 51 -10.40 -7.41 1.99
N LYS A 52 -10.36 -6.33 2.77
CA LYS A 52 -11.55 -5.73 3.38
C LYS A 52 -12.47 -5.05 2.35
N HIS A 53 -11.91 -4.31 1.39
CA HIS A 53 -12.69 -3.44 0.49
C HIS A 53 -12.99 -4.05 -0.89
N ALA A 54 -12.16 -4.99 -1.37
CA ALA A 54 -12.34 -5.63 -2.67
C ALA A 54 -13.67 -6.40 -2.83
N PRO A 55 -14.23 -7.10 -1.81
CA PRO A 55 -15.47 -7.86 -1.98
C PRO A 55 -16.69 -7.02 -2.37
N THR A 56 -16.67 -5.72 -2.09
CA THR A 56 -17.77 -4.79 -2.41
C THR A 56 -17.45 -3.87 -3.57
N ALA A 57 -16.27 -4.00 -4.19
CA ALA A 57 -15.85 -3.13 -5.29
C ALA A 57 -16.12 -3.77 -6.65
N ASP A 58 -16.70 -3.02 -7.58
CA ASP A 58 -16.89 -3.46 -8.96
C ASP A 58 -15.58 -3.46 -9.77
N VAL A 59 -14.63 -2.60 -9.38
CA VAL A 59 -13.34 -2.42 -10.08
C VAL A 59 -12.21 -2.27 -9.07
N LEU A 60 -11.14 -3.04 -9.26
CA LEU A 60 -9.88 -2.90 -8.53
C LEU A 60 -8.78 -2.36 -9.45
N VAL A 61 -8.15 -1.24 -9.07
CA VAL A 61 -6.98 -0.67 -9.76
C VAL A 61 -5.75 -0.77 -8.86
N MET A 62 -4.93 -1.80 -9.06
CA MET A 62 -3.69 -2.01 -8.30
C MET A 62 -2.53 -1.13 -8.83
N ALA A 63 -2.60 0.18 -8.56
CA ALA A 63 -1.58 1.15 -8.97
C ALA A 63 -0.46 1.37 -7.93
N ALA A 64 -0.53 0.73 -6.77
CA ALA A 64 0.46 0.86 -5.71
C ALA A 64 1.78 0.16 -6.10
N ALA A 65 2.91 0.80 -5.79
CA ALA A 65 4.22 0.16 -5.84
C ALA A 65 4.43 -0.67 -4.56
N VAL A 66 3.88 -1.88 -4.55
CA VAL A 66 3.96 -2.80 -3.41
C VAL A 66 5.38 -3.37 -3.31
N ALA A 67 5.95 -3.37 -2.12
CA ALA A 67 7.27 -3.96 -1.90
C ALA A 67 7.19 -5.49 -1.96
N ASP A 68 8.01 -6.13 -2.80
CA ASP A 68 8.06 -7.60 -2.94
C ASP A 68 8.61 -8.30 -1.69
N PHE A 69 9.37 -7.59 -0.86
CA PHE A 69 10.04 -8.12 0.32
C PHE A 69 9.85 -7.23 1.54
N ARG A 70 10.00 -7.82 2.73
CA ARG A 70 10.05 -7.14 4.03
C ARG A 70 11.22 -7.67 4.86
N PRO A 71 11.75 -6.90 5.83
CA PRO A 71 12.71 -7.43 6.80
C PRO A 71 12.13 -8.66 7.53
N ALA A 72 12.95 -9.70 7.66
CA ALA A 72 12.58 -10.91 8.40
C ALA A 72 12.31 -10.63 9.88
N GLN A 73 13.04 -9.66 10.44
CA GLN A 73 12.89 -9.20 11.81
C GLN A 73 12.79 -7.68 11.83
N VAL A 74 11.85 -7.15 12.62
CA VAL A 74 11.68 -5.72 12.87
C VAL A 74 12.14 -5.42 14.28
N ALA A 75 13.21 -4.64 14.43
CA ALA A 75 13.71 -4.24 15.74
C ALA A 75 12.70 -3.30 16.43
N THR A 76 12.51 -3.48 17.74
CA THR A 76 11.61 -2.65 18.57
C THR A 76 12.20 -1.28 18.90
N ALA A 77 13.50 -1.08 18.62
CA ALA A 77 14.19 0.19 18.79
C ALA A 77 15.16 0.43 17.62
N LYS A 78 15.58 1.68 17.45
CA LYS A 78 16.56 2.07 16.44
C LYS A 78 17.87 1.28 16.62
N ILE A 79 18.26 0.55 15.58
CA ILE A 79 19.53 -0.16 15.52
C ILE A 79 20.67 0.86 15.64
N LYS A 80 21.51 0.72 16.68
CA LYS A 80 22.65 1.60 16.92
C LYS A 80 23.82 1.24 16.02
N LYS A 81 24.69 2.21 15.75
CA LYS A 81 25.97 1.97 15.06
C LYS A 81 26.87 1.15 15.99
N GLY A 82 27.29 -0.03 15.55
CA GLY A 82 28.27 -0.88 16.22
C GLY A 82 29.67 -0.71 15.64
N VAL A 83 30.66 -1.26 16.32
CA VAL A 83 32.07 -1.31 15.87
C VAL A 83 32.29 -2.35 14.77
N GLU A 84 31.44 -3.37 14.68
CA GLU A 84 31.56 -4.50 13.74
C GLU A 84 30.94 -4.25 12.35
N GLY A 85 30.58 -2.99 12.05
CA GLY A 85 29.93 -2.62 10.79
C GLY A 85 28.40 -2.73 10.84
N PRO A 86 27.70 -2.42 9.72
CA PRO A 86 26.25 -2.49 9.66
C PRO A 86 25.76 -3.94 9.67
N PRO A 87 24.67 -4.26 10.37
CA PRO A 87 24.09 -5.60 10.32
C PRO A 87 23.49 -5.89 8.94
N THR A 88 23.53 -7.16 8.55
CA THR A 88 22.79 -7.65 7.38
C THR A 88 21.28 -7.58 7.64
N ILE A 89 20.50 -7.13 6.65
CA ILE A 89 19.04 -7.17 6.69
C ILE A 89 18.57 -8.39 5.92
N GLU A 90 18.15 -9.43 6.64
CA GLU A 90 17.50 -10.58 6.03
C GLU A 90 16.09 -10.22 5.55
N LEU A 91 15.70 -10.72 4.38
CA LEU A 91 14.43 -10.40 3.73
C LEU A 91 13.55 -11.63 3.57
N LEU A 92 12.25 -11.45 3.84
CA LEU A 92 11.19 -12.40 3.52
C LEU A 92 10.31 -11.82 2.43
N ARG A 93 9.75 -12.68 1.58
CA ARG A 93 8.82 -12.27 0.52
C ARG A 93 7.48 -11.85 1.12
N ASN A 94 6.90 -10.76 0.62
CA ASN A 94 5.51 -10.38 0.88
C ASN A 94 4.56 -11.17 0.00
N ASP A 95 3.32 -11.30 0.45
CA ASP A 95 2.27 -11.89 -0.36
C ASP A 95 1.97 -10.99 -1.57
N ASP A 96 1.70 -11.62 -2.70
CA ASP A 96 1.24 -10.93 -3.90
C ASP A 96 -0.24 -10.57 -3.72
N VAL A 97 -0.50 -9.29 -3.44
CA VAL A 97 -1.85 -8.79 -3.14
C VAL A 97 -2.79 -8.95 -4.34
N LEU A 98 -2.32 -8.63 -5.55
CA LEU A 98 -3.16 -8.73 -6.75
C LEU A 98 -3.50 -10.18 -7.05
N ALA A 99 -2.50 -11.07 -7.03
CA ALA A 99 -2.73 -12.49 -7.21
C ALA A 99 -3.58 -13.10 -6.08
N GLY A 100 -3.53 -12.54 -4.87
CA GLY A 100 -4.39 -12.89 -3.75
C GLY A 100 -5.86 -12.63 -4.07
N VAL A 101 -6.19 -11.43 -4.56
CA VAL A 101 -7.57 -11.05 -4.92
C VAL A 101 -8.10 -11.89 -6.08
N VAL A 102 -7.30 -12.15 -7.11
CA VAL A 102 -7.74 -12.93 -8.29
C VAL A 102 -8.10 -14.39 -7.93
N ARG A 103 -7.50 -14.93 -6.87
CA ARG A 103 -7.75 -16.31 -6.42
C ARG A 103 -8.95 -16.45 -5.49
N ALA A 104 -9.43 -15.35 -4.91
CA ALA A 104 -10.57 -15.34 -4.00
C ALA A 104 -11.89 -15.44 -4.77
#